data_AF-A0A2V6GE14-F1
#
_entry.id   AF-A0A2V6GE14-F1
#
_cell.length_a   1.000
_cell.length_b   1.000
_cell.length_c   1.000
_cell.angle_alpha   90.00
_cell.angle_beta   90.00
_cell.angle_gamma   90.00
#
_symmetry.space_group_name_H-M   'P 1'
#
loop_
_entity.id
_entity.type
_entity.pdbx_description
1 polymer ?
#
loop_
_entity_poly.entity_id
_entity_poly.type
_entity_poly.pdbx_seq_one_letter_code
_entity_poly.pdbx_strand_id
1 'polypeptide(L)'
;MFSSLSVAAENVAPEFATANPSSGGFDVHAAERFAKLALACVEKEYPNKISHVLNSDTDVAPPRKLTPAFYGCYDWHSSVHGHWLLVRLVRAFPDASFARPAREALRKSLTAENLKQEAVYLGGQGRASFERPYGLAWLLQLCAELREWNNDQAREMSANLRPLEEAAVKRLKTWLPKLSHPVRIGEHDQTAFALGLMLDYARSK
;
A
#
# COMPACT_ATOMS: atom_id res chain seq x y z
N MET A 1 -65.61 24.10 7.78
CA MET A 1 -65.62 22.78 7.13
C MET A 1 -64.35 22.64 6.32
N PHE A 2 -63.31 21.99 6.86
CA PHE A 2 -62.28 21.36 6.04
C PHE A 2 -61.93 20.04 6.72
N SER A 3 -62.14 18.97 5.95
CA SER A 3 -62.12 17.58 6.36
C SER A 3 -60.69 17.11 6.64
N SER A 4 -60.49 16.39 7.73
CA SER A 4 -59.26 15.68 8.03
C SER A 4 -59.14 14.44 7.14
N LEU A 5 -58.21 14.45 6.19
CA LEU A 5 -57.74 13.24 5.50
C LEU A 5 -56.43 12.80 6.17
N SER A 6 -56.54 11.76 7.00
CA SER A 6 -55.38 11.02 7.50
C SER A 6 -54.87 10.13 6.37
N VAL A 7 -53.67 10.43 5.87
CA VAL A 7 -52.90 9.48 5.06
C VAL A 7 -52.03 8.70 6.03
N ALA A 8 -52.35 7.42 6.23
CA ALA A 8 -51.45 6.50 6.89
C ALA A 8 -50.21 6.30 6.00
N ALA A 9 -49.05 6.78 6.45
CA ALA A 9 -47.79 6.44 5.82
C ALA A 9 -47.44 5.01 6.23
N GLU A 10 -47.57 4.05 5.30
CA GLU A 10 -47.01 2.71 5.47
C GLU A 10 -45.48 2.83 5.53
N ASN A 11 -44.94 2.61 6.74
CA ASN A 11 -43.52 2.50 6.99
C ASN A 11 -43.04 1.14 6.50
N VAL A 12 -42.72 1.04 5.21
CA VAL A 12 -41.97 -0.10 4.68
C VAL A 12 -40.49 0.18 4.91
N ALA A 13 -39.95 -0.34 6.02
CA ALA A 13 -38.51 -0.37 6.23
C ALA A 13 -37.86 -1.20 5.10
N PRO A 14 -36.71 -0.78 4.53
CA PRO A 14 -36.03 -1.60 3.55
C PRO A 14 -35.51 -2.85 4.27
N GLU A 15 -36.00 -4.00 3.85
CA GLU A 15 -35.50 -5.30 4.26
C GLU A 15 -34.07 -5.42 3.72
N PHE A 16 -33.08 -5.19 4.59
CA PHE A 16 -31.69 -5.43 4.25
C PHE A 16 -31.56 -6.91 3.92
N ALA A 17 -31.35 -7.22 2.64
CA ALA A 17 -31.08 -8.56 2.15
C ALA A 17 -30.01 -9.20 3.06
N THR A 18 -30.42 -10.22 3.81
CA THR A 18 -29.51 -11.05 4.59
C THR A 18 -28.52 -11.66 3.61
N ALA A 19 -27.26 -11.24 3.72
CA ALA A 19 -26.19 -11.77 2.90
C ALA A 19 -26.16 -13.30 3.04
N ASN A 20 -26.36 -14.00 1.91
CA ASN A 20 -26.18 -15.44 1.83
C ASN A 20 -24.74 -15.79 2.26
N PRO A 21 -24.53 -16.64 3.28
CA PRO A 21 -23.22 -17.14 3.63
C PRO A 21 -22.84 -18.30 2.70
N SER A 22 -22.85 -18.05 1.40
CA SER A 22 -22.03 -18.83 0.45
C SER A 22 -20.75 -18.05 0.18
N SER A 23 -20.11 -17.56 1.24
CA SER A 23 -18.78 -16.97 1.13
C SER A 23 -17.78 -18.10 0.95
N GLY A 24 -17.47 -18.43 -0.30
CA GLY A 24 -16.26 -19.19 -0.60
C GLY A 24 -15.09 -18.47 0.07
N GLY A 25 -14.42 -19.16 1.00
CA GLY A 25 -13.29 -18.59 1.73
C GLY A 25 -12.18 -18.14 0.79
N PHE A 26 -11.24 -17.36 1.31
CA PHE A 26 -10.03 -17.00 0.56
C PHE A 26 -9.12 -18.24 0.44
N ASP A 27 -9.22 -18.94 -0.68
CA ASP A 27 -8.47 -20.18 -0.96
C ASP A 27 -7.21 -19.94 -1.81
N VAL A 28 -6.46 -21.02 -2.06
CA VAL A 28 -5.22 -20.96 -2.84
C VAL A 28 -5.44 -20.52 -4.30
N HIS A 29 -6.60 -20.82 -4.88
CA HIS A 29 -6.91 -20.41 -6.25
C HIS A 29 -7.20 -18.90 -6.33
N ALA A 30 -7.88 -18.34 -5.33
CA ALA A 30 -8.04 -16.91 -5.18
C ALA A 30 -6.69 -16.21 -4.97
N ALA A 31 -5.86 -16.74 -4.05
CA ALA A 31 -4.51 -16.25 -3.80
C ALA A 31 -3.66 -16.24 -5.08
N GLU A 32 -3.72 -17.30 -5.90
CA GLU A 32 -2.97 -17.40 -7.14
C GLU A 32 -3.37 -16.33 -8.17
N ARG A 33 -4.67 -16.00 -8.27
CA ARG A 33 -5.13 -14.90 -9.16
C ARG A 33 -4.52 -13.57 -8.74
N PHE A 34 -4.50 -13.26 -7.45
CA PHE A 34 -3.92 -12.02 -6.92
C PHE A 34 -2.39 -12.00 -7.05
N ALA A 35 -1.72 -13.11 -6.78
CA ALA A 35 -0.27 -13.24 -6.96
C ALA A 35 0.13 -12.99 -8.42
N LYS A 36 -0.62 -13.53 -9.39
CA LYS A 36 -0.39 -13.30 -10.82
C LYS A 36 -0.49 -11.82 -11.20
N LEU A 37 -1.48 -11.10 -10.66
CA LEU A 37 -1.63 -9.66 -10.90
C LEU A 37 -0.44 -8.86 -10.36
N ALA A 38 -0.01 -9.14 -9.12
CA ALA A 38 1.13 -8.46 -8.52
C ALA A 38 2.43 -8.78 -9.27
N LEU A 39 2.71 -10.07 -9.53
CA LEU A 39 3.90 -10.51 -10.27
C LEU A 39 3.98 -9.92 -11.68
N ALA A 40 2.84 -9.74 -12.35
CA ALA A 40 2.80 -9.14 -13.68
C ALA A 40 3.15 -7.64 -13.68
N CYS A 41 3.10 -6.96 -12.53
CA CYS A 41 3.34 -5.51 -12.47
C CYS A 41 4.60 -5.11 -11.69
N VAL A 42 5.00 -5.80 -10.61
CA VAL A 42 6.06 -5.31 -9.69
C VAL A 42 7.42 -5.04 -10.34
N GLU A 43 7.70 -5.63 -11.50
CA GLU A 43 8.91 -5.37 -12.30
C GLU A 43 8.64 -4.67 -13.65
N LYS A 44 7.36 -4.38 -13.97
CA LYS A 44 6.94 -3.76 -15.23
C LYS A 44 7.08 -2.25 -15.14
N GLU A 45 8.10 -1.70 -15.82
CA GLU A 45 8.44 -0.29 -15.71
C GLU A 45 7.48 0.68 -16.44
N TYR A 46 6.79 0.27 -17.50
CA TYR A 46 5.93 1.18 -18.29
C TYR A 46 4.58 0.57 -18.67
N PRO A 47 3.50 1.39 -18.78
CA PRO A 47 3.45 2.83 -18.44
C PRO A 47 3.59 3.06 -16.93
N ASN A 48 4.22 4.18 -16.54
CA ASN A 48 4.42 4.56 -15.15
C ASN A 48 4.17 6.06 -14.94
N LYS A 49 3.45 6.38 -13.87
CA LYS A 49 3.07 7.72 -13.45
C LYS A 49 3.99 8.19 -12.33
N ILE A 50 4.92 9.07 -12.69
CA ILE A 50 5.79 9.75 -11.74
C ILE A 50 5.10 11.03 -11.27
N SER A 51 4.96 11.20 -9.96
CA SER A 51 4.44 12.43 -9.35
C SER A 51 5.44 12.98 -8.34
N HIS A 52 6.31 13.87 -8.80
CA HIS A 52 7.22 14.64 -7.95
C HIS A 52 7.34 16.09 -8.45
N VAL A 53 7.96 16.94 -7.64
CA VAL A 53 8.40 18.27 -8.07
C VAL A 53 9.75 18.14 -8.76
N LEU A 54 9.89 18.76 -9.93
CA LEU A 54 11.17 18.93 -10.63
C LEU A 54 11.79 20.27 -10.20
N ASN A 55 12.97 20.23 -9.60
CA ASN A 55 13.72 21.45 -9.25
C ASN A 55 14.69 21.85 -10.37
N SER A 56 15.17 20.89 -11.15
CA SER A 56 16.05 21.08 -12.31
C SER A 56 16.02 19.83 -13.20
N ASP A 57 16.72 19.87 -14.34
CA ASP A 57 16.85 18.74 -15.26
C ASP A 57 17.43 17.47 -14.60
N THR A 58 18.16 17.60 -13.50
CA THR A 58 18.72 16.45 -12.77
C THR A 58 17.65 15.61 -12.05
N ASP A 59 16.43 16.13 -11.87
CA ASP A 59 15.31 15.38 -11.30
C ASP A 59 14.58 14.49 -12.34
N VAL A 60 14.88 14.66 -13.63
CA VAL A 60 14.26 13.88 -14.72
C VAL A 60 15.05 12.59 -14.95
N ALA A 61 14.46 11.45 -14.61
CA ALA A 61 15.05 10.13 -14.88
C ALA A 61 13.95 9.05 -15.04
N PRO A 62 14.25 7.89 -15.65
CA PRO A 62 13.29 6.79 -15.73
C PRO A 62 12.97 6.21 -14.34
N PRO A 63 11.79 5.57 -14.12
CA PRO A 63 11.37 5.05 -12.81
C PRO A 63 12.42 4.19 -12.11
N ARG A 64 13.09 3.29 -12.84
CA ARG A 64 14.14 2.40 -12.28
C ARG A 64 15.37 3.15 -11.74
N LYS A 65 15.56 4.41 -12.12
CA LYS A 65 16.63 5.29 -11.62
C LYS A 65 16.15 6.20 -10.49
N LEU A 66 14.86 6.44 -10.37
CA LEU A 66 14.28 7.27 -9.32
C LEU A 66 13.98 6.45 -8.06
N THR A 67 13.27 5.34 -8.23
CA THR A 67 12.72 4.50 -7.15
C THR A 67 12.94 3.02 -7.48
N PRO A 68 14.17 2.50 -7.34
CA PRO A 68 14.57 1.19 -7.87
C PRO A 68 13.98 -0.03 -7.15
N ALA A 69 13.42 0.10 -5.95
CA ALA A 69 12.70 -0.99 -5.30
C ALA A 69 11.23 -1.03 -5.78
N PHE A 70 10.66 0.13 -6.09
CA PHE A 70 9.23 0.29 -6.36
C PHE A 70 8.95 0.95 -7.72
N TYR A 71 9.79 0.68 -8.72
CA TYR A 71 9.67 1.26 -10.07
C TYR A 71 8.58 0.61 -10.94
N GLY A 72 8.17 -0.60 -10.59
CA GLY A 72 7.15 -1.33 -11.33
C GLY A 72 5.73 -0.80 -11.12
N CYS A 73 4.76 -1.50 -11.72
CA CYS A 73 3.34 -1.17 -11.72
C CYS A 73 3.08 0.24 -12.30
N TYR A 74 1.85 0.73 -12.15
CA TYR A 74 1.46 2.01 -12.73
C TYR A 74 2.08 3.21 -11.97
N ASP A 75 2.29 3.11 -10.67
CA ASP A 75 2.95 4.12 -9.85
C ASP A 75 3.62 3.49 -8.62
N TRP A 76 4.36 4.31 -7.88
CA TRP A 76 5.18 3.87 -6.75
C TRP A 76 4.36 3.16 -5.67
N HIS A 77 3.23 3.72 -5.23
CA HIS A 77 2.43 3.08 -4.19
C HIS A 77 1.73 1.81 -4.67
N SER A 78 1.35 1.73 -5.95
CA SER A 78 0.81 0.49 -6.52
C SER A 78 1.86 -0.62 -6.47
N SER A 79 3.13 -0.27 -6.74
CA SER A 79 4.26 -1.18 -6.57
C SER A 79 4.43 -1.60 -5.12
N VAL A 80 4.45 -0.67 -4.17
CA VAL A 80 4.56 -0.98 -2.73
C VAL A 80 3.44 -1.90 -2.25
N HIS A 81 2.19 -1.60 -2.64
CA HIS A 81 1.03 -2.43 -2.34
C HIS A 81 1.16 -3.83 -2.96
N GLY A 82 1.63 -3.93 -4.21
CA GLY A 82 1.93 -5.20 -4.86
C GLY A 82 2.97 -6.03 -4.11
N HIS A 83 4.04 -5.39 -3.62
CA HIS A 83 5.05 -6.05 -2.80
C HIS A 83 4.48 -6.51 -1.45
N TRP A 84 3.70 -5.67 -0.75
CA TRP A 84 2.99 -6.07 0.47
C TRP A 84 2.09 -7.29 0.24
N LEU A 85 1.32 -7.28 -0.84
CA LEU A 85 0.44 -8.39 -1.21
C LEU A 85 1.25 -9.67 -1.43
N LEU A 86 2.38 -9.62 -2.14
CA LEU A 86 3.24 -10.78 -2.33
C LEU A 86 3.77 -11.33 -1.01
N VAL A 87 4.19 -10.48 -0.06
CA VAL A 87 4.62 -10.92 1.28
C VAL A 87 3.46 -11.60 2.00
N ARG A 88 2.28 -10.98 2.03
CA ARG A 88 1.06 -11.52 2.68
C ARG A 88 0.70 -12.90 2.12
N LEU A 89 0.72 -13.05 0.80
CA LEU A 89 0.36 -14.28 0.12
C LEU A 89 1.40 -15.39 0.34
N VAL A 90 2.69 -15.08 0.29
CA VAL A 90 3.76 -16.04 0.59
C VAL A 90 3.64 -16.54 2.03
N ARG A 91 3.32 -15.66 2.98
CA ARG A 91 3.14 -16.07 4.38
C ARG A 91 1.89 -16.92 4.59
N ALA A 92 0.78 -16.58 3.93
CA ALA A 92 -0.48 -17.31 4.08
C ALA A 92 -0.50 -18.65 3.33
N PHE A 93 0.21 -18.76 2.20
CA PHE A 93 0.25 -19.93 1.33
C PHE A 93 1.70 -20.27 0.94
N PRO A 94 2.54 -20.71 1.89
CA PRO A 94 3.97 -20.90 1.66
C PRO A 94 4.29 -21.97 0.61
N ASP A 95 3.41 -22.95 0.44
CA ASP A 95 3.58 -24.09 -0.48
C ASP A 95 2.89 -23.89 -1.85
N ALA A 96 2.27 -22.74 -2.08
CA ALA A 96 1.61 -22.46 -3.36
C ALA A 96 2.61 -22.30 -4.50
N SER A 97 2.17 -22.61 -5.72
CA SER A 97 3.00 -22.52 -6.94
C SER A 97 3.59 -21.12 -7.18
N PHE A 98 2.88 -20.07 -6.75
CA PHE A 98 3.33 -18.69 -6.87
C PHE A 98 4.36 -18.27 -5.82
N ALA A 99 4.52 -19.03 -4.72
CA ALA A 99 5.32 -18.60 -3.57
C ALA A 99 6.80 -18.41 -3.94
N ARG A 100 7.39 -19.34 -4.70
CA ARG A 100 8.78 -19.20 -5.17
C ARG A 100 8.97 -17.98 -6.08
N PRO A 101 8.21 -17.79 -7.18
CA PRO A 101 8.29 -16.57 -7.99
C PRO A 101 8.10 -15.27 -7.18
N ALA A 102 7.16 -15.25 -6.23
CA ALA A 102 6.92 -14.10 -5.37
C ALA A 102 8.13 -13.77 -4.50
N ARG A 103 8.76 -14.78 -3.88
CA ARG A 103 9.98 -14.61 -3.08
C ARG A 103 11.16 -14.11 -3.91
N GLU A 104 11.28 -14.55 -5.16
CA GLU A 104 12.32 -14.10 -6.09
C GLU A 104 12.14 -12.62 -6.46
N ALA A 105 10.92 -12.22 -6.83
CA ALA A 105 10.59 -10.82 -7.12
C ALA A 105 10.85 -9.92 -5.91
N LEU A 106 10.40 -10.32 -4.72
CA LEU A 106 10.65 -9.59 -3.47
C LEU A 106 12.16 -9.42 -3.20
N ARG A 107 12.97 -10.48 -3.36
CA ARG A 107 14.43 -10.42 -3.15
C ARG A 107 15.12 -9.49 -4.15
N LYS A 108 14.65 -9.43 -5.39
CA LYS A 108 15.21 -8.57 -6.44
C LYS A 108 14.92 -7.10 -6.17
N SER A 109 13.72 -6.77 -5.70
CA SER A 109 13.31 -5.40 -5.40
C SER A 109 13.85 -4.90 -4.06
N LEU A 110 13.68 -5.67 -2.98
CA LEU A 110 13.92 -5.25 -1.58
C LEU A 110 15.37 -5.46 -1.12
N THR A 111 16.32 -5.08 -1.98
CA THR A 111 17.75 -5.09 -1.65
C THR A 111 18.13 -3.88 -0.79
N ALA A 112 19.20 -4.00 0.00
CA ALA A 112 19.74 -2.89 0.78
C ALA A 112 20.05 -1.66 -0.07
N GLU A 113 20.62 -1.86 -1.26
CA GLU A 113 20.99 -0.77 -2.17
C GLU A 113 19.76 -0.05 -2.72
N ASN A 114 18.78 -0.80 -3.23
CA ASN A 114 17.56 -0.21 -3.77
C ASN A 114 16.82 0.59 -2.69
N LEU A 115 16.63 0.00 -1.50
CA LEU A 115 15.88 0.63 -0.41
C LEU A 115 16.60 1.84 0.19
N LYS A 116 17.94 1.85 0.19
CA LYS A 116 18.73 3.04 0.52
C LYS A 116 18.47 4.16 -0.50
N GLN A 117 18.41 3.84 -1.78
CA GLN A 117 18.11 4.82 -2.82
C GLN A 117 16.66 5.34 -2.72
N GLU A 118 15.68 4.49 -2.39
CA GLU A 118 14.31 4.94 -2.07
C GLU A 118 14.29 5.94 -0.91
N ALA A 119 15.07 5.69 0.15
CA ALA A 119 15.14 6.59 1.30
C ALA A 119 15.75 7.96 0.93
N VAL A 120 16.80 7.96 0.09
CA VAL A 120 17.38 9.19 -0.49
C VAL A 120 16.33 9.90 -1.35
N TYR A 121 15.62 9.16 -2.20
CA TYR A 121 14.61 9.72 -3.07
C TYR A 121 13.47 10.38 -2.28
N LEU A 122 12.92 9.70 -1.27
CA LEU A 122 11.89 10.23 -0.37
C LEU A 122 12.37 11.49 0.36
N GLY A 123 13.65 11.52 0.74
CA GLY A 123 14.30 12.64 1.43
C GLY A 123 14.66 13.85 0.55
N GLY A 124 14.48 13.76 -0.77
CA GLY A 124 14.89 14.80 -1.72
C GLY A 124 14.18 16.15 -1.54
N GLN A 125 14.85 17.23 -1.97
CA GLN A 125 14.29 18.59 -1.95
C GLN A 125 12.99 18.67 -2.79
N GLY A 126 12.00 19.39 -2.28
CA GLY A 126 10.69 19.50 -2.94
C GLY A 126 9.79 18.27 -2.79
N ARG A 127 10.28 17.15 -2.23
CA ARG A 127 9.51 15.89 -2.13
C ARG A 127 8.78 15.73 -0.81
N ALA A 128 8.57 16.82 -0.06
CA ALA A 128 7.90 16.80 1.25
C ALA A 128 6.50 16.13 1.20
N SER A 129 5.78 16.26 0.09
CA SER A 129 4.45 15.69 -0.12
C SER A 129 4.42 14.30 -0.72
N PHE A 130 5.56 13.78 -1.21
CA PHE A 130 5.62 12.51 -1.93
C PHE A 130 4.91 11.39 -1.16
N GLU A 131 3.93 10.78 -1.82
CA GLU A 131 3.18 9.60 -1.36
C GLU A 131 2.42 9.74 -0.02
N ARG A 132 2.22 10.97 0.47
CA ARG A 132 1.39 11.21 1.66
C ARG A 132 -0.10 11.29 1.30
N PRO A 133 -0.99 10.75 2.14
CA PRO A 133 -0.70 9.80 3.23
C PRO A 133 -0.63 8.34 2.74
N TYR A 134 -1.20 8.05 1.56
CA TYR A 134 -1.53 6.71 1.08
C TYR A 134 -0.33 5.80 0.82
N GLY A 135 0.60 6.21 -0.05
CA GLY A 135 1.74 5.38 -0.38
C GLY A 135 2.63 5.13 0.84
N LEU A 136 2.80 6.14 1.70
CA LEU A 136 3.52 5.93 2.97
C LEU A 136 2.79 4.96 3.91
N ALA A 137 1.46 4.94 3.91
CA ALA A 137 0.70 3.96 4.71
C ALA A 137 0.93 2.53 4.21
N TRP A 138 0.92 2.32 2.89
CA TRP A 138 1.25 1.02 2.29
C TRP A 138 2.67 0.57 2.56
N LEU A 139 3.64 1.50 2.52
CA LEU A 139 5.02 1.21 2.89
C LEU A 139 5.11 0.72 4.35
N LEU A 140 4.39 1.38 5.27
CA LEU A 140 4.36 0.95 6.66
C LEU A 140 3.67 -0.40 6.84
N GLN A 141 2.63 -0.70 6.05
CA GLN A 141 2.03 -2.04 6.03
C GLN A 141 3.00 -3.11 5.52
N LEU A 142 3.80 -2.82 4.48
CA LEU A 142 4.88 -3.72 4.04
C LEU A 142 5.88 -4.01 5.17
N CYS A 143 6.28 -2.99 5.94
CA CYS A 143 7.14 -3.18 7.10
C CYS A 143 6.49 -4.07 8.18
N ALA A 144 5.21 -3.85 8.49
CA ALA A 144 4.48 -4.66 9.47
C ALA A 144 4.37 -6.12 9.01
N GLU A 145 4.03 -6.34 7.74
CA GLU A 145 3.86 -7.68 7.17
C GLU A 145 5.18 -8.48 7.18
N LEU A 146 6.31 -7.83 6.87
CA LEU A 146 7.62 -8.48 6.95
C LEU A 146 8.02 -8.85 8.38
N ARG A 147 7.60 -8.08 9.39
CA ARG A 147 7.83 -8.42 10.80
C ARG A 147 6.98 -9.59 11.27
N GLU A 148 5.75 -9.72 10.78
CA GLU A 148 4.88 -10.86 11.08
C GLU A 148 5.38 -12.16 10.43
N TRP A 149 6.11 -12.07 9.32
CA TRP A 149 6.63 -13.24 8.62
C TRP A 149 7.91 -13.77 9.29
N ASN A 150 7.75 -14.77 10.16
CA ASN A 150 8.89 -15.43 10.83
C ASN A 150 9.75 -16.26 9.86
N ASN A 151 10.61 -15.59 9.09
CA ASN A 151 11.47 -16.18 8.08
C ASN A 151 12.79 -15.38 7.96
N ASP A 152 13.92 -16.04 7.67
CA ASP A 152 15.21 -15.36 7.51
C ASP A 152 15.21 -14.33 6.39
N GLN A 153 14.59 -14.65 5.26
CA GLN A 153 14.47 -13.72 4.13
C GLN A 153 13.66 -12.48 4.53
N ALA A 154 12.58 -12.67 5.30
CA ALA A 154 11.76 -11.57 5.79
C ALA A 154 12.53 -10.65 6.74
N ARG A 155 13.33 -11.24 7.66
CA ARG A 155 14.22 -10.50 8.56
C ARG A 155 15.25 -9.67 7.80
N GLU A 156 15.87 -10.25 6.78
CA GLU A 156 16.82 -9.54 5.92
C GLU A 156 16.15 -8.36 5.20
N MET A 157 15.02 -8.61 4.52
CA MET A 157 14.28 -7.55 3.81
C MET A 157 13.77 -6.48 4.78
N SER A 158 13.30 -6.85 5.97
CA SER A 158 12.89 -5.90 7.02
C SER A 158 14.07 -5.04 7.48
N ALA A 159 15.27 -5.61 7.62
CA ALA A 159 16.47 -4.85 7.97
C ALA A 159 16.86 -3.87 6.85
N ASN A 160 16.78 -4.30 5.58
CA ASN A 160 17.03 -3.46 4.41
C ASN A 160 16.03 -2.30 4.29
N LEU A 161 14.77 -2.50 4.70
CA LEU A 161 13.70 -1.50 4.63
C LEU A 161 13.82 -0.39 5.67
N ARG A 162 14.58 -0.64 6.74
CA ARG A 162 14.66 0.25 7.90
C ARG A 162 15.01 1.72 7.58
N PRO A 163 15.98 2.04 6.70
CA PRO A 163 16.27 3.45 6.36
C PRO A 163 15.08 4.17 5.72
N LEU A 164 14.34 3.48 4.85
CA LEU A 164 13.16 4.02 4.18
C LEU A 164 11.98 4.14 5.15
N GLU A 165 11.79 3.14 6.01
CA GLU A 165 10.80 3.16 7.10
C GLU A 165 11.01 4.36 8.04
N GLU A 166 12.24 4.59 8.48
CA GLU A 166 12.60 5.71 9.36
C GLU A 166 12.34 7.07 8.68
N ALA A 167 12.66 7.19 7.38
CA ALA A 167 12.35 8.38 6.59
C ALA A 167 10.83 8.62 6.45
N ALA A 168 10.04 7.58 6.21
CA ALA A 168 8.58 7.65 6.15
C ALA A 168 7.96 8.04 7.49
N VAL A 169 8.39 7.42 8.59
CA VAL A 169 7.93 7.75 9.95
C VAL A 169 8.26 9.19 10.30
N LYS A 170 9.48 9.66 10.01
CA LYS A 170 9.87 11.07 10.22
C LYS A 170 8.99 12.01 9.39
N ARG A 171 8.67 11.64 8.15
CA ARG A 171 7.82 12.44 7.26
C ARG A 171 6.41 12.57 7.80
N LEU A 172 5.82 11.46 8.23
CA LEU A 172 4.49 11.42 8.82
C LEU A 172 4.42 12.19 10.14
N LYS A 173 5.40 12.00 11.04
CA LYS A 173 5.49 12.78 12.31
C LYS A 173 5.58 14.29 12.08
N THR A 174 6.24 14.72 11.01
CA THR A 174 6.31 16.15 10.63
C THR A 174 5.00 16.67 10.02
N TRP A 175 4.28 15.82 9.29
CA TRP A 175 3.07 16.21 8.55
C TRP A 175 1.80 16.14 9.41
N LEU A 176 1.61 15.09 10.20
CA LEU A 176 0.38 14.83 10.94
C LEU A 176 -0.05 16.00 11.84
N PRO A 177 0.84 16.69 12.58
CA PRO A 177 0.44 17.85 13.39
C PRO A 177 -0.09 19.04 12.57
N LYS A 178 0.17 19.06 11.25
CA LYS A 178 -0.30 20.11 10.33
C LYS A 178 -1.66 19.77 9.72
N LEU A 179 -2.17 18.56 9.91
CA LEU A 179 -3.47 18.12 9.41
C LEU A 179 -4.56 18.66 10.33
N SER A 180 -5.15 19.80 9.99
CA SER A 180 -6.19 20.45 10.82
C SER A 180 -7.57 19.80 10.68
N HIS A 181 -7.84 19.13 9.55
CA HIS A 181 -9.14 18.52 9.25
C HIS A 181 -8.95 17.18 8.53
N PRO A 182 -9.88 16.22 8.72
CA PRO A 182 -9.86 14.99 7.94
C PRO A 182 -10.20 15.26 6.47
N VAL A 183 -9.48 14.59 5.58
CA VAL A 183 -9.86 14.48 4.15
C VAL A 183 -10.74 13.25 3.98
N ARG A 184 -11.93 13.44 3.41
CA ARG A 184 -13.02 12.43 3.34
C ARG A 184 -13.45 12.05 1.91
N ILE A 185 -12.73 12.49 0.90
CA ILE A 185 -13.00 12.12 -0.49
C ILE A 185 -12.66 10.64 -0.72
N GLY A 186 -13.26 10.00 -1.73
CA GLY A 186 -13.02 8.59 -2.07
C GLY A 186 -11.72 8.33 -2.85
N GLU A 187 -10.68 9.13 -2.63
CA GLU A 187 -9.40 9.08 -3.35
C GLU A 187 -8.22 8.83 -2.40
N HIS A 188 -6.98 8.79 -2.92
CA HIS A 188 -5.79 8.43 -2.14
C HIS A 188 -5.46 9.42 -1.01
N ASP A 189 -5.90 10.67 -1.08
CA ASP A 189 -5.73 11.65 -0.01
C ASP A 189 -6.65 11.41 1.21
N GLN A 190 -7.57 10.43 1.13
CA GLN A 190 -8.47 10.06 2.22
C GLN A 190 -7.70 9.67 3.49
N THR A 191 -7.94 10.43 4.56
CA THR A 191 -7.16 10.32 5.80
C THR A 191 -7.48 9.09 6.63
N ALA A 192 -8.74 8.64 6.69
CA ALA A 192 -9.15 7.54 7.58
C ALA A 192 -8.49 6.20 7.19
N PHE A 193 -8.44 5.89 5.89
CA PHE A 193 -7.83 4.68 5.36
C PHE A 193 -6.34 4.63 5.68
N ALA A 194 -5.61 5.68 5.29
CA ALA A 194 -4.18 5.75 5.51
C ALA A 194 -3.82 5.74 7.01
N LEU A 195 -4.57 6.47 7.84
CA LEU A 195 -4.34 6.50 9.29
C LEU A 195 -4.67 5.17 9.97
N GLY A 196 -5.68 4.44 9.49
CA GLY A 196 -5.97 3.08 9.96
C GLY A 196 -4.79 2.13 9.73
N LEU A 197 -4.26 2.11 8.50
CA LEU A 197 -3.07 1.32 8.17
C LEU A 197 -1.84 1.73 8.98
N MET A 198 -1.65 3.02 9.22
CA MET A 198 -0.56 3.54 10.07
C MET A 198 -0.72 3.12 11.53
N LEU A 199 -1.95 3.05 12.04
CA LEU A 199 -2.25 2.60 13.41
C LEU A 199 -1.92 1.12 13.59
N ASP A 200 -2.29 0.28 12.62
CA ASP A 200 -1.95 -1.15 12.63
C ASP A 200 -0.44 -1.35 12.59
N TYR A 201 0.26 -0.61 11.73
CA TYR A 201 1.72 -0.58 11.73
C TYR A 201 2.29 -0.18 13.09
N ALA A 202 1.76 0.88 13.73
CA ALA A 202 2.28 1.36 15.00
C ALA A 202 2.11 0.34 16.14
N ARG A 203 1.10 -0.53 16.05
CA ARG A 203 0.84 -1.63 17.00
C ARG A 203 1.68 -2.88 16.74
N SER A 204 2.29 -3.00 15.56
CA SER A 204 3.17 -4.12 15.18
C SER A 204 4.63 -3.98 15.64
N LYS A 205 4.91 -3.02 16.52
CA LYS A 205 6.26 -2.74 17.06
C LYS A 205 6.46 -3.40 18.42
#